data_AF-A0A9W6WQQ8-F1
#
_entry.id   AF-A0A9W6WQQ8-F1
#
_cell.length_a   1.000
_cell.length_b   1.000
_cell.length_c   1.000
_cell.angle_alpha   90.00
_cell.angle_beta   90.00
_cell.angle_gamma   90.00
#
_symmetry.space_group_name_H-M   'P 1'
#
loop_
_entity.id
_entity.type
_entity.pdbx_description
1 polymer ?
#
loop_
_entity_poly.entity_id
_entity_poly.type
_entity_poly.pdbx_seq_one_letter_code
_entity_poly.pdbx_strand_id
1 'polypeptide(L)'
;MEHSVHCSLLGQQVQDFWKIYNHLVRPNDLPNTMDYHLFKTGIKPMWEDPANRRGGKWMVRLRKGIASRYWEDLVCYLLGETGSNGFSTDSELSEF
;
A
#
# COMPACT_ATOMS: atom_id res chain seq x y z
N MET A 1 13.96 11.45 -1.12
CA MET A 1 14.40 10.31 -0.28
C MET A 1 13.21 9.39 -0.21
N GLU A 2 13.29 8.23 -0.85
CA GLU A 2 12.17 7.29 -1.01
C GLU A 2 12.02 6.47 0.27
N HIS A 3 10.83 6.46 0.87
CA HIS A 3 10.55 5.66 2.07
C HIS A 3 9.57 4.55 1.70
N SER A 4 10.10 3.35 1.46
CA SER A 4 9.32 2.16 1.14
C SER A 4 9.11 1.31 2.40
N VAL A 5 7.85 1.04 2.73
CA VAL A 5 7.47 0.21 3.87
C VAL A 5 7.17 -1.20 3.36
N HIS A 6 8.01 -2.16 3.76
CA HIS A 6 7.85 -3.57 3.42
C HIS A 6 7.30 -4.33 4.63
N CYS A 7 6.22 -5.09 4.43
CA CYS A 7 5.53 -5.79 5.50
C CYS A 7 5.45 -7.29 5.19
N SER A 8 5.91 -8.15 6.12
CA SER A 8 5.86 -9.62 6.00
C SER A 8 5.26 -10.28 7.25
N LEU A 9 4.23 -11.11 7.04
CA LEU A 9 3.56 -12.11 7.92
C LEU A 9 2.16 -11.74 8.50
N LEU A 10 1.17 -12.55 8.12
CA LEU A 10 -0.26 -12.22 7.92
C LEU A 10 -1.14 -11.84 9.13
N GLY A 11 -0.75 -12.14 10.37
CA GLY A 11 -1.43 -11.63 11.58
C GLY A 11 -0.70 -10.46 12.25
N GLN A 12 0.59 -10.30 11.92
CA GLN A 12 1.45 -9.25 12.44
C GLN A 12 1.43 -8.00 11.54
N GLN A 13 0.97 -8.10 10.28
CA GLN A 13 1.07 -7.02 9.29
C GLN A 13 0.41 -5.70 9.71
N VAL A 14 -0.82 -5.73 10.26
CA VAL A 14 -1.50 -4.50 10.69
C VAL A 14 -0.77 -3.88 11.87
N GLN A 15 -0.44 -4.67 12.89
CA GLN A 15 0.25 -4.16 14.08
C GLN A 15 1.67 -3.67 13.75
N ASP A 16 2.40 -4.39 12.91
CA ASP A 16 3.76 -4.03 12.48
C ASP A 16 3.76 -2.81 11.56
N PHE A 17 2.76 -2.69 10.68
CA PHE A 17 2.53 -1.45 9.95
C PHE A 17 2.37 -0.28 10.91
N TRP A 18 1.48 -0.38 11.91
CA TRP A 18 1.26 0.71 12.87
C TRP A 18 2.50 1.02 13.71
N LYS A 19 3.31 0.02 14.08
CA LYS A 19 4.59 0.24 14.79
C LYS A 19 5.52 1.15 13.98
N ILE A 20 5.62 0.94 12.67
CA ILE A 20 6.47 1.77 11.80
C ILE A 20 5.79 3.11 11.52
N TYR A 21 4.52 3.07 11.11
CA TYR A 21 3.76 4.23 10.64
C TYR A 21 3.58 5.29 11.72
N ASN A 22 3.50 4.91 12.99
CA ASN A 22 3.43 5.87 14.11
C ASN A 22 4.71 6.72 14.27
N HIS A 23 5.83 6.30 13.68
CA HIS A 23 7.08 7.07 13.64
C HIS A 23 7.28 7.82 12.32
N LEU A 24 6.35 7.70 11.37
CA LEU A 24 6.39 8.40 10.08
C LEU A 24 5.59 9.71 10.12
N VAL A 25 5.97 10.63 9.24
CA VAL A 25 5.18 11.85 8.98
C VAL A 25 3.86 11.44 8.30
N ARG A 26 2.74 12.05 8.69
CA ARG A 26 1.45 11.69 8.09
C ARG A 26 1.38 12.20 6.64
N PRO A 27 0.68 11.51 5.72
CA PRO A 27 0.60 11.91 4.31
C PRO A 27 0.16 13.36 4.07
N ASN A 28 -0.73 13.90 4.89
CA ASN A 28 -1.15 15.31 4.80
C ASN A 28 0.00 16.32 5.04
N ASP A 29 1.00 15.92 5.83
CA ASP A 29 2.12 16.76 6.27
C ASP A 29 3.42 16.41 5.53
N LEU A 30 3.33 15.50 4.56
CA LEU A 30 4.48 15.05 3.77
C LEU A 30 4.98 16.18 2.87
N PRO A 31 6.30 16.41 2.77
CA PRO A 31 6.85 17.33 1.78
C PRO A 31 6.46 16.90 0.35
N ASN A 32 6.22 17.85 -0.54
CA ASN A 32 5.86 17.58 -1.95
C ASN A 32 6.92 16.79 -2.74
N THR A 33 8.10 16.55 -2.17
CA THR A 33 9.22 15.81 -2.76
C THR A 33 9.33 14.38 -2.24
N MET A 34 8.36 13.93 -1.45
CA MET A 34 8.34 12.62 -0.82
C MET A 34 7.05 11.89 -1.15
N ASP A 35 7.17 10.57 -1.30
CA ASP A 35 6.06 9.66 -1.55
C ASP A 35 6.20 8.45 -0.61
N TYR A 36 5.06 7.86 -0.25
CA TYR A 36 5.02 6.56 0.42
C TYR A 36 4.61 5.45 -0.53
N HIS A 37 5.29 4.33 -0.37
CA HIS A 37 5.03 3.12 -1.12
C HIS A 37 4.81 1.96 -0.15
N LEU A 38 3.64 1.31 -0.25
CA LEU A 38 3.31 0.09 0.46
C LEU A 38 3.26 -1.05 -0.56
N PHE A 39 4.19 -2.01 -0.43
CA PHE A 39 4.31 -3.14 -1.35
C PHE A 39 4.44 -4.45 -0.59
N LYS A 40 3.97 -5.54 -1.21
CA LYS A 40 4.21 -6.90 -0.69
C LYS A 40 5.71 -7.18 -0.68
N THR A 41 6.17 -7.91 0.33
CA THR A 41 7.58 -8.33 0.43
C THR A 41 8.02 -9.09 -0.82
N GLY A 42 9.18 -8.73 -1.34
CA GLY A 42 9.76 -9.31 -2.56
C GLY A 42 9.37 -8.61 -3.86
N ILE A 43 8.40 -7.69 -3.83
CA ILE A 43 8.04 -6.84 -4.99
C ILE A 43 8.65 -5.46 -4.79
N LYS A 44 9.44 -5.01 -5.77
CA LYS A 44 10.01 -3.66 -5.76
C LYS A 44 8.97 -2.63 -6.22
N PRO A 45 8.99 -1.41 -5.68
CA PRO A 45 8.09 -0.33 -6.07
C PRO A 45 8.47 0.30 -7.42
N MET A 46 8.75 -0.53 -8.43
CA MET A 46 9.26 -0.09 -9.73
C MET A 46 8.62 -0.86 -10.88
N TRP A 47 8.45 -0.21 -12.04
CA TRP A 47 7.75 -0.79 -13.19
C TRP A 47 8.54 -1.93 -13.85
N GLU A 48 9.85 -1.96 -13.65
CA GLU A 48 10.77 -2.99 -14.17
C GLU A 48 10.60 -4.34 -13.44
N ASP A 49 10.09 -4.31 -12.21
CA ASP A 49 9.83 -5.52 -11.42
C ASP A 49 8.93 -6.47 -12.22
N PRO A 50 9.30 -7.76 -12.37
CA PRO A 50 8.51 -8.71 -13.12
C PRO A 50 7.03 -8.77 -12.69
N ALA A 51 6.74 -8.55 -11.40
CA ALA A 51 5.37 -8.55 -10.88
C ALA A 51 4.54 -7.33 -11.33
N ASN A 52 5.19 -6.20 -11.66
CA ASN A 52 4.52 -4.96 -12.04
C ASN A 52 4.42 -4.75 -13.56
N ARG A 53 5.23 -5.46 -14.35
CA ARG A 53 5.44 -5.20 -15.79
C ARG A 53 4.16 -5.22 -16.65
N ARG A 54 3.19 -6.05 -16.28
CA ARG A 54 1.91 -6.20 -17.01
C ARG A 54 0.72 -5.60 -16.25
N GLY A 55 0.99 -4.87 -15.16
CA GLY A 55 -0.03 -4.25 -14.34
C GLY A 55 -0.38 -2.84 -14.81
N GLY A 56 -1.07 -2.14 -13.92
CA GLY A 56 -1.37 -0.72 -14.03
C GLY A 56 -1.43 -0.09 -12.64
N LYS A 57 -1.56 1.24 -12.59
CA LYS A 57 -1.81 1.96 -11.33
C LYS A 57 -3.06 2.81 -11.45
N TRP A 58 -3.87 2.78 -10.41
CA TRP A 58 -4.97 3.72 -10.23
C TRP A 58 -4.41 4.98 -9.58
N MET A 59 -4.75 6.15 -10.12
CA MET A 59 -4.32 7.44 -9.57
C MET A 59 -5.55 8.26 -9.17
N VAL A 60 -5.67 8.53 -7.87
CA VAL A 60 -6.73 9.37 -7.31
C VAL A 60 -6.13 10.68 -6.84
N ARG A 61 -6.70 11.80 -7.28
CA ARG A 61 -6.31 13.14 -6.80
C ARG A 61 -7.22 13.53 -5.65
N LEU A 62 -6.64 13.78 -4.49
CA LEU A 62 -7.35 14.17 -3.28
C LEU A 62 -7.21 15.67 -3.02
N ARG A 63 -8.18 16.25 -2.31
CA ARG A 63 -8.05 17.61 -1.77
C ARG A 63 -7.03 17.62 -0.63
N LYS A 64 -6.42 18.78 -0.34
CA LYS A 64 -5.49 18.90 0.78
C LYS A 64 -6.21 18.61 2.10
N GLY A 65 -5.58 17.86 3.00
CA GLY A 65 -6.07 17.59 4.35
C GLY A 65 -6.85 16.28 4.53
N ILE A 66 -7.20 15.56 3.45
CA ILE A 66 -7.91 14.26 3.56
C ILE A 66 -7.01 13.05 3.27
N ALA A 67 -5.79 13.25 2.77
CA ALA A 67 -4.93 12.18 2.29
C ALA A 67 -4.56 11.18 3.39
N SER A 68 -4.25 11.63 4.61
CA SER A 68 -3.89 10.73 5.72
C SER A 68 -5.01 9.75 6.04
N ARG A 69 -6.27 10.21 6.09
CA ARG A 69 -7.41 9.35 6.43
C ARG A 69 -7.67 8.31 5.35
N TYR A 70 -7.73 8.74 4.08
CA TYR A 70 -7.93 7.81 2.97
C TYR A 70 -6.78 6.81 2.83
N TRP A 71 -5.55 7.24 3.09
CA TRP A 71 -4.39 6.35 3.11
C TRP A 71 -4.52 5.28 4.21
N GLU A 72 -4.81 5.68 5.45
CA GLU A 72 -4.97 4.74 6.57
C GLU A 72 -6.12 3.76 6.34
N ASP A 73 -7.27 4.25 5.84
CA ASP A 73 -8.43 3.40 5.51
C ASP A 73 -8.06 2.39 4.40
N LEU A 74 -7.34 2.82 3.36
CA LEU A 74 -6.87 1.96 2.28
C LEU A 74 -5.89 0.90 2.79
N VAL A 75 -4.92 1.26 3.62
CA VAL A 75 -3.98 0.29 4.19
C VAL A 75 -4.71 -0.73 5.07
N CYS A 76 -5.64 -0.28 5.93
CA CYS A 76 -6.45 -1.18 6.74
C CYS A 76 -7.27 -2.15 5.89
N TYR A 77 -7.89 -1.66 4.82
CA TYR A 77 -8.66 -2.47 3.89
C TYR A 77 -7.77 -3.53 3.20
N LEU A 78 -6.64 -3.11 2.61
CA LEU A 78 -5.71 -4.00 1.93
C LEU A 78 -5.11 -5.06 2.85
N LEU A 79 -4.71 -4.66 4.06
CA LEU A 79 -4.15 -5.59 5.05
C LEU A 79 -5.22 -6.52 5.64
N GLY A 80 -6.46 -6.03 5.79
CA GLY A 80 -7.61 -6.81 6.26
C GLY A 80 -8.05 -7.88 5.28
N GLU A 81 -8.20 -7.55 4.00
CA GLU A 81 -8.58 -8.51 2.96
C GLU A 81 -7.52 -9.58 2.73
N THR A 82 -6.23 -9.18 2.80
CA THR A 82 -5.11 -10.12 2.64
C THR A 82 -5.09 -11.17 3.76
N GLY A 83 -5.63 -10.86 4.95
CA GLY A 83 -5.70 -11.80 6.08
C GLY A 83 -6.87 -12.79 6.01
N SER A 84 -7.98 -12.44 5.38
CA SER A 84 -9.15 -13.32 5.22
C SER A 84 -9.04 -14.28 4.05
N ASN A 85 -8.32 -13.89 2.99
CA ASN A 85 -8.12 -14.72 1.80
C ASN A 85 -6.62 -14.74 1.47
N GLY A 86 -5.95 -15.84 1.82
CA GLY A 86 -4.83 -16.28 0.98
C GLY A 86 -5.35 -16.30 -0.44
N PHE A 87 -4.68 -15.61 -1.36
CA PHE A 87 -5.06 -15.54 -2.77
C PHE A 87 -5.23 -16.96 -3.34
N SER A 88 -6.46 -17.50 -3.26
CA SER A 88 -6.95 -18.48 -4.19
C SER A 88 -7.12 -17.73 -5.49
N THR A 89 -6.12 -17.84 -6.35
CA THR A 89 -6.22 -17.47 -7.76
C THR A 89 -7.41 -18.23 -8.35
N ASP A 90 -8.47 -17.52 -8.73
CA ASP A 90 -8.93 -17.41 -10.12
C ASP A 90 -10.36 -16.89 -10.19
N SER A 91 -10.61 -16.04 -11.20
CA SER A 91 -11.83 -15.94 -12.00
C SER A 91 -12.77 -14.72 -11.99
N GLU A 92 -12.57 -13.64 -11.22
CA GLU A 92 -13.56 -12.52 -11.24
C GLU A 92 -13.03 -11.10 -11.44
N LEU A 93 -12.05 -10.87 -12.31
CA LEU A 93 -11.76 -9.52 -12.81
C LEU A 93 -11.56 -9.50 -14.33
N SER A 94 -12.53 -10.09 -15.05
CA SER A 94 -12.67 -9.96 -16.52
C SER A 94 -13.74 -8.96 -16.95
N GLU A 95 -14.29 -8.17 -16.03
CA GLU A 95 -15.19 -7.07 -16.36
C GLU A 95 -14.76 -5.86 -15.55
N PHE A 96 -13.81 -5.09 -16.10
CA PHE A 96 -13.77 -3.62 -16.18
C PHE A 96 -12.51 -3.19 -16.96
#